data_AF-A0A355H8C2-F1
#
_entry.id   AF-A0A355H8C2-F1
#
_cell.length_a   1.000
_cell.length_b   1.000
_cell.length_c   1.000
_cell.angle_alpha   90.00
_cell.angle_beta   90.00
_cell.angle_gamma   90.00
#
_symmetry.space_group_name_H-M   'P 1'
#
loop_
_entity.id
_entity.type
_entity.pdbx_description
1 polymer ?
#
loop_
_entity_poly.entity_id
_entity_poly.type
_entity_poly.pdbx_seq_one_letter_code
_entity_poly.pdbx_strand_id
1 'polypeptide(L)'
;MFVRIFTTVNQYPKSILLILLALSTFFFVQARDGLFDPNSGRLRINSTVEPFIERDSGAYQQFLDAREAFGSEEVVVIALHNTEKKPIGLDYLLTLSHLKTEIEATVPGISKVLSMLDIPQASGKCAGKSYFHQMGIGSVCVSVLEKYEHEISCLNSSDSEKISASDTGDNLEESLDEGLEDSLDESQEDGLEGSLEENLEGSLNENVDDSGETDTETDTTEET
;
A
#
# COMPACT_ATOMS: atom_id res chain seq x y z
N MET A 1 -53.30 16.53 -44.63
CA MET A 1 -52.83 15.15 -44.84
C MET A 1 -53.13 14.25 -43.64
N PHE A 2 -52.79 14.66 -42.41
CA PHE A 2 -53.09 13.92 -41.18
C PHE A 2 -54.57 13.59 -40.96
N VAL A 3 -55.49 14.54 -41.17
CA VAL A 3 -56.94 14.29 -40.96
C VAL A 3 -57.48 13.17 -41.84
N ARG A 4 -57.01 13.08 -43.10
CA ARG A 4 -57.40 11.99 -44.01
C ARG A 4 -56.87 10.64 -43.53
N ILE A 5 -55.63 10.58 -43.04
CA ILE A 5 -55.01 9.36 -42.48
C ILE A 5 -55.79 8.86 -41.26
N PHE A 6 -56.15 9.74 -40.33
CA PHE A 6 -56.96 9.36 -39.17
C PHE A 6 -58.35 8.86 -39.56
N THR A 7 -58.98 9.44 -40.59
CA THR A 7 -60.27 8.95 -41.07
C THR A 7 -60.20 7.58 -41.75
N THR A 8 -59.12 7.26 -42.49
CA THR A 8 -58.94 5.92 -43.10
C THR A 8 -58.54 4.87 -42.08
N VAL A 9 -57.71 5.23 -41.10
CA VAL A 9 -57.31 4.33 -40.01
C VAL A 9 -58.54 3.98 -39.17
N ASN A 10 -59.38 4.95 -38.82
CA ASN A 10 -60.59 4.73 -38.03
C ASN A 10 -61.70 3.92 -38.73
N GLN A 11 -61.57 3.62 -40.04
CA GLN A 11 -62.47 2.71 -40.74
C GLN A 11 -62.29 1.24 -40.33
N TYR A 12 -61.15 0.88 -39.74
CA TYR A 12 -60.83 -0.50 -39.34
C TYR A 12 -60.46 -0.61 -37.85
N PRO A 13 -61.40 -0.34 -36.93
CA PRO A 13 -61.12 -0.32 -35.49
C PRO A 13 -60.68 -1.70 -34.96
N LYS A 14 -61.19 -2.80 -35.54
CA LYS A 14 -60.86 -4.17 -35.12
C LYS A 14 -59.43 -4.57 -35.48
N SER A 15 -58.93 -4.16 -36.65
CA SER A 15 -57.56 -4.50 -37.05
C SER A 15 -56.54 -3.69 -36.27
N ILE A 16 -56.83 -2.43 -35.95
CA ILE A 16 -56.00 -1.60 -35.06
C ILE A 16 -55.86 -2.25 -33.69
N LEU A 17 -56.97 -2.74 -33.12
CA LEU A 17 -56.97 -3.39 -31.82
C LEU A 17 -56.13 -4.68 -31.85
N LEU A 18 -56.25 -5.48 -32.91
CA LEU A 18 -55.41 -6.67 -33.08
C LEU A 18 -53.91 -6.33 -33.23
N ILE A 19 -53.58 -5.28 -33.97
CA ILE A 19 -52.19 -4.83 -34.13
C ILE A 19 -51.63 -4.33 -32.80
N LEU A 20 -52.41 -3.55 -32.04
CA LEU A 20 -52.02 -3.10 -30.70
C LEU A 20 -51.81 -4.27 -29.73
N LEU A 21 -52.67 -5.28 -29.78
CA LEU A 21 -52.54 -6.48 -28.96
C LEU A 21 -51.32 -7.32 -29.37
N ALA A 22 -51.05 -7.44 -30.66
CA ALA A 22 -49.84 -8.11 -31.16
C ALA A 22 -48.55 -7.35 -30.75
N LEU A 23 -48.56 -6.02 -30.83
CA LEU A 23 -47.43 -5.20 -30.39
C LEU A 23 -47.23 -5.27 -28.88
N SER A 24 -48.31 -5.19 -28.08
CA SER A 24 -48.19 -5.24 -26.61
C SER A 24 -47.66 -6.59 -26.15
N THR A 25 -48.13 -7.69 -26.75
CA THR A 25 -47.64 -9.03 -26.44
C THR A 25 -46.18 -9.21 -26.85
N PHE A 26 -45.78 -8.71 -28.02
CA PHE A 26 -44.38 -8.72 -28.46
C PHE A 26 -43.46 -7.99 -27.48
N PHE A 27 -43.78 -6.74 -27.12
CA PHE A 27 -42.99 -5.97 -26.16
C PHE A 27 -43.00 -6.59 -24.76
N PHE A 28 -44.12 -7.18 -24.34
CA PHE A 28 -44.20 -7.86 -23.04
C PHE A 28 -43.28 -9.10 -22.98
N VAL A 29 -43.23 -9.90 -24.04
CA VAL A 29 -42.31 -11.05 -24.12
C VAL A 29 -40.85 -10.58 -24.10
N GLN A 30 -40.53 -9.56 -24.89
CA GLN A 30 -39.18 -9.02 -24.94
C GLN A 30 -38.75 -8.39 -23.59
N ALA A 31 -39.64 -7.66 -22.93
CA ALA A 31 -39.40 -7.09 -21.61
C ALA A 31 -39.28 -8.18 -20.54
N ARG A 32 -40.05 -9.26 -20.64
CA ARG A 32 -40.02 -10.36 -19.69
C ARG A 32 -38.64 -11.02 -19.64
N ASP A 33 -38.05 -11.29 -20.79
CA ASP A 33 -36.74 -11.97 -20.88
C ASP A 33 -35.58 -11.10 -20.33
N GLY A 34 -35.73 -9.77 -20.40
CA GLY A 34 -34.76 -8.83 -19.80
C GLY A 34 -35.00 -8.58 -18.31
N LEU A 35 -36.26 -8.48 -17.90
CA LEU A 35 -36.66 -7.99 -16.57
C LEU A 35 -36.78 -9.12 -15.53
N PHE A 36 -37.08 -10.35 -15.94
CA PHE A 36 -37.25 -11.48 -15.02
C PHE A 36 -36.19 -12.55 -15.23
N ASP A 37 -35.71 -13.14 -14.13
CA ASP A 37 -34.79 -14.26 -14.17
C ASP A 37 -35.56 -15.54 -14.55
N PRO A 38 -35.16 -16.28 -15.59
CA PRO A 38 -35.86 -17.47 -16.07
C PRO A 38 -35.99 -18.58 -15.02
N ASN A 39 -35.07 -18.63 -14.04
CA ASN A 39 -35.06 -19.69 -13.03
C ASN A 39 -35.89 -19.34 -11.79
N SER A 40 -35.79 -18.09 -11.31
CA SER A 40 -36.47 -17.66 -10.08
C SER A 40 -37.81 -16.97 -10.30
N GLY A 41 -38.11 -16.50 -11.52
CA GLY A 41 -39.30 -15.70 -11.84
C GLY A 41 -39.34 -14.34 -11.14
N ARG A 42 -38.25 -13.95 -10.47
CA ARG A 42 -38.12 -12.66 -9.78
C ARG A 42 -37.56 -11.61 -10.72
N LEU A 43 -37.84 -10.35 -10.40
CA LEU A 43 -37.26 -9.22 -11.11
C LEU A 43 -35.72 -9.29 -10.99
N ARG A 44 -35.00 -9.17 -12.10
CA ARG A 44 -33.54 -9.06 -12.15
C ARG A 44 -33.13 -7.68 -11.65
N ILE A 45 -33.17 -7.48 -10.33
CA ILE A 45 -32.58 -6.31 -9.70
C ILE A 45 -31.12 -6.65 -9.42
N ASN A 46 -30.22 -6.14 -10.25
CA ASN A 46 -28.80 -6.21 -9.97
C ASN A 46 -28.42 -5.05 -9.04
N SER A 47 -28.62 -5.25 -7.73
CA SER A 47 -28.28 -4.28 -6.68
C SER A 47 -26.79 -4.16 -6.43
N THR A 48 -25.97 -4.95 -7.13
CA THR A 48 -24.55 -5.15 -6.81
C THR A 48 -23.65 -4.11 -7.47
N VAL A 49 -24.15 -3.31 -8.42
CA VAL A 49 -23.27 -2.52 -9.32
C VAL A 49 -23.13 -1.05 -8.91
N GLU A 50 -24.13 -0.46 -8.26
CA GLU A 50 -24.07 0.93 -7.78
C GLU A 50 -25.16 1.11 -6.69
N PRO A 51 -24.84 1.70 -5.53
CA PRO A 51 -25.85 2.01 -4.53
C PRO A 51 -26.90 2.96 -5.12
N PHE A 52 -28.14 2.86 -4.64
CA PHE A 52 -29.26 3.72 -5.08
C PHE A 52 -29.07 5.16 -4.58
N ILE A 53 -28.09 5.85 -5.14
CA ILE A 53 -27.75 7.25 -4.90
C ILE A 53 -28.06 8.02 -6.18
N GLU A 54 -28.61 9.22 -6.03
CA GLU A 54 -28.87 10.10 -7.17
C GLU A 54 -27.55 10.45 -7.87
N ARG A 55 -27.48 10.19 -9.17
CA ARG A 55 -26.25 10.34 -9.98
C ARG A 55 -25.72 11.77 -10.03
N ASP A 56 -26.61 12.75 -9.93
CA ASP A 56 -26.24 14.18 -9.96
C ASP A 56 -26.01 14.76 -8.56
N SER A 57 -25.94 13.92 -7.53
CA SER A 57 -25.69 14.36 -6.16
C SER A 57 -24.19 14.46 -5.85
N GLY A 58 -23.81 15.40 -4.99
CA GLY A 58 -22.45 15.47 -4.46
C GLY A 58 -22.02 14.20 -3.69
N ALA A 59 -22.98 13.48 -3.11
CA ALA A 59 -22.73 12.21 -2.44
C ALA A 59 -22.33 11.10 -3.42
N TYR A 60 -22.87 11.10 -4.64
CA TYR A 60 -22.46 10.17 -5.69
C TYR A 60 -21.02 10.43 -6.13
N GLN A 61 -20.64 11.70 -6.29
CA GLN A 61 -19.27 12.05 -6.64
C GLN A 61 -18.28 11.63 -5.55
N GLN A 62 -18.59 11.87 -4.27
CA GLN A 62 -17.76 11.39 -3.15
C GLN A 62 -17.65 9.86 -3.12
N PHE A 63 -18.72 9.15 -3.47
CA PHE A 63 -18.68 7.69 -3.58
C PHE A 63 -17.75 7.22 -4.71
N LEU A 64 -17.76 7.89 -5.88
CA LEU A 64 -16.84 7.60 -6.97
C LEU A 64 -15.39 7.89 -6.59
N ASP A 65 -15.13 9.06 -6.00
CA ASP A 65 -13.79 9.47 -5.58
C ASP A 65 -13.24 8.50 -4.52
N ALA A 66 -14.08 8.07 -3.58
CA ALA A 66 -13.71 7.05 -2.59
C ALA A 66 -13.44 5.68 -3.23
N ARG A 67 -14.22 5.26 -4.23
CA ARG A 67 -13.97 4.02 -4.97
C ARG A 67 -12.68 4.09 -5.80
N GLU A 68 -12.37 5.24 -6.36
CA GLU A 68 -11.12 5.47 -7.10
C GLU A 68 -9.91 5.43 -6.16
N ALA A 69 -10.02 6.05 -4.99
CA ALA A 69 -8.93 6.11 -4.01
C ALA A 69 -8.72 4.80 -3.23
N PHE A 70 -9.80 4.12 -2.83
CA PHE A 70 -9.76 2.97 -1.92
C PHE A 70 -10.08 1.63 -2.60
N GLY A 71 -10.50 1.66 -3.87
CA GLY A 71 -10.97 0.47 -4.59
C GLY A 71 -12.44 0.14 -4.30
N SER A 72 -13.01 -0.76 -5.10
CA SER A 72 -14.40 -1.22 -4.97
C SER A 72 -14.54 -2.50 -4.14
N GLU A 73 -13.54 -2.82 -3.33
CA GLU A 73 -13.49 -4.07 -2.56
C GLU A 73 -14.27 -3.91 -1.24
N GLU A 74 -14.99 -4.95 -0.84
CA GLU A 74 -15.59 -5.00 0.50
C GLU A 74 -14.45 -5.11 1.53
N VAL A 75 -14.14 -4.00 2.21
CA VAL A 75 -13.02 -3.95 3.16
C VAL A 75 -13.49 -4.39 4.54
N VAL A 76 -12.87 -5.44 5.08
CA VAL A 76 -13.01 -5.83 6.50
C VAL A 76 -11.83 -5.29 7.29
N VAL A 77 -12.10 -4.44 8.28
CA VAL A 77 -11.07 -3.85 9.15
C VAL A 77 -11.05 -4.59 10.49
N ILE A 78 -9.91 -5.18 10.83
CA ILE A 78 -9.68 -5.84 12.12
C ILE A 78 -8.72 -4.98 12.95
N ALA A 79 -9.22 -4.39 14.03
CA ALA A 79 -8.41 -3.64 14.98
C ALA A 79 -8.01 -4.54 16.15
N LEU A 80 -6.70 -4.76 16.31
CA LEU A 80 -6.13 -5.52 17.43
C LEU A 80 -5.85 -4.57 18.60
N HIS A 81 -6.44 -4.84 19.77
CA HIS A 81 -6.19 -4.06 20.98
C HIS A 81 -5.30 -4.83 21.95
N ASN A 82 -4.14 -4.26 22.30
CA ASN A 82 -3.23 -4.83 23.29
C ASN A 82 -3.71 -4.51 24.71
N THR A 83 -4.33 -5.49 25.36
CA THR A 83 -4.85 -5.37 26.73
C THR A 83 -3.76 -5.40 27.81
N GLU A 84 -2.61 -6.02 27.52
CA GLU A 84 -1.55 -6.25 28.51
C GLU A 84 -0.58 -5.06 28.64
N LYS A 85 -0.70 -4.04 27.79
CA LYS A 85 0.19 -2.86 27.72
C LYS A 85 1.68 -3.22 27.62
N LYS A 86 2.00 -4.43 27.16
CA LYS A 86 3.38 -4.86 26.90
C LYS A 86 3.88 -4.21 25.60
N PRO A 87 5.19 -3.90 25.50
CA PRO A 87 5.76 -3.47 24.24
C PRO A 87 5.57 -4.55 23.18
N ILE A 88 5.37 -4.14 21.93
CA ILE A 88 5.23 -5.05 20.80
C ILE A 88 6.62 -5.60 20.47
N GLY A 89 6.80 -6.91 20.67
CA GLY A 89 8.04 -7.64 20.38
C GLY A 89 8.09 -8.19 18.95
N LEU A 90 9.24 -8.76 18.59
CA LEU A 90 9.46 -9.42 17.30
C LEU A 90 8.51 -10.63 17.09
N ASP A 91 8.28 -11.40 18.15
CA ASP A 91 7.36 -12.54 18.18
C ASP A 91 5.95 -12.15 17.74
N TYR A 92 5.45 -11.02 18.24
CA TYR A 92 4.15 -10.48 17.84
C TYR A 92 4.13 -10.07 16.37
N LEU A 93 5.18 -9.40 15.89
CA LEU A 93 5.27 -8.95 14.50
C LEU A 93 5.36 -10.13 13.53
N LEU A 94 6.12 -11.17 13.87
CA LEU A 94 6.18 -12.41 13.09
C LEU A 94 4.83 -13.12 13.09
N THR A 95 4.17 -13.24 14.24
CA THR A 95 2.81 -13.82 14.34
C THR A 95 1.82 -13.07 13.44
N LEU A 96 1.87 -11.74 13.44
CA LEU A 96 1.03 -10.92 12.57
C LEU A 96 1.35 -11.10 11.08
N SER A 97 2.63 -11.27 10.74
CA SER A 97 3.09 -11.57 9.38
C SER A 97 2.56 -12.92 8.89
N HIS A 98 2.68 -13.98 9.71
CA HIS A 98 2.15 -15.30 9.38
C HIS A 98 0.62 -15.31 9.30
N LEU A 99 -0.06 -14.62 10.23
CA LEU A 99 -1.52 -14.52 10.20
C LEU A 99 -2.01 -13.87 8.89
N LYS A 100 -1.32 -12.82 8.43
CA LYS A 100 -1.62 -12.17 7.15
C LYS A 100 -1.54 -13.17 5.99
N THR A 101 -0.43 -13.89 5.87
CA THR A 101 -0.22 -14.85 4.76
C THR A 101 -1.18 -16.04 4.84
N GLU A 102 -1.51 -16.50 6.05
CA GLU A 102 -2.47 -17.57 6.28
C GLU A 102 -3.90 -17.16 5.88
N ILE A 103 -4.31 -15.92 6.21
CA ILE A 103 -5.62 -15.39 5.80
C ILE A 103 -5.71 -15.27 4.27
N GLU A 104 -4.66 -14.75 3.61
CA GLU A 104 -4.60 -14.66 2.14
C GLU A 104 -4.70 -16.03 1.47
N ALA A 105 -4.09 -17.07 2.06
CA ALA A 105 -4.08 -18.41 1.49
C ALA A 105 -5.37 -19.22 1.77
N THR A 106 -5.99 -19.01 2.94
CA THR A 106 -7.04 -19.90 3.46
C THR A 106 -8.45 -19.39 3.21
N VAL A 107 -8.66 -18.07 3.19
CA VAL A 107 -10.01 -17.50 3.08
C VAL A 107 -10.39 -17.32 1.60
N PRO A 108 -11.39 -18.06 1.10
CA PRO A 108 -11.78 -17.97 -0.31
C PRO A 108 -12.38 -16.60 -0.61
N GLY A 109 -11.95 -16.00 -1.72
CA GLY A 109 -12.47 -14.72 -2.22
C GLY A 109 -11.77 -13.47 -1.68
N ILE A 110 -10.74 -13.59 -0.83
CA ILE A 110 -9.88 -12.47 -0.46
C ILE A 110 -8.85 -12.23 -1.58
N SER A 111 -8.82 -11.00 -2.12
CA SER A 111 -7.84 -10.59 -3.14
C SER A 111 -6.49 -10.22 -2.53
N LYS A 112 -6.51 -9.54 -1.37
CA LYS A 112 -5.33 -9.01 -0.69
C LYS A 112 -5.61 -8.75 0.78
N VAL A 113 -4.61 -8.98 1.64
CA VAL A 113 -4.63 -8.56 3.03
C VAL A 113 -3.55 -7.49 3.24
N LEU A 114 -3.90 -6.41 3.93
CA LEU A 114 -2.97 -5.36 4.30
C LEU A 114 -2.84 -5.34 5.83
N SER A 115 -1.60 -5.35 6.30
CA SER A 115 -1.28 -5.24 7.72
C SER A 115 -0.59 -3.89 8.02
N MET A 116 -0.46 -3.55 9.30
CA MET A 116 0.41 -2.45 9.75
C MET A 116 1.86 -2.62 9.27
N LEU A 117 2.24 -3.87 8.98
CA LEU A 117 3.55 -4.21 8.42
C LEU A 117 3.71 -3.80 6.95
N ASP A 118 2.66 -3.36 6.25
CA ASP A 118 2.70 -3.04 4.82
C ASP A 118 2.62 -1.54 4.52
N ILE A 119 2.58 -0.68 5.55
CA ILE A 119 2.40 0.76 5.39
C ILE A 119 3.61 1.33 4.63
N PRO A 120 3.42 1.87 3.41
CA PRO A 120 4.53 2.35 2.59
C PRO A 120 5.14 3.63 3.17
N GLN A 121 6.47 3.69 3.13
CA GLN A 121 7.22 4.90 3.47
C GLN A 121 7.01 5.94 2.38
N ALA A 122 6.65 7.17 2.77
CA ALA A 122 6.45 8.29 1.84
C ALA A 122 7.78 8.83 1.26
N SER A 123 8.90 8.66 1.96
CA SER A 123 10.21 9.19 1.59
C SER A 123 11.34 8.34 2.16
N GLY A 124 12.57 8.56 1.66
CA GLY A 124 13.77 7.85 2.09
C GLY A 124 14.29 6.82 1.08
N LYS A 125 15.36 6.10 1.44
CA LYS A 125 16.06 5.15 0.55
C LYS A 125 15.19 3.97 0.11
N CYS A 126 14.19 3.63 0.91
CA CYS A 126 13.21 2.57 0.62
C CYS A 126 11.78 3.11 0.47
N ALA A 127 11.62 4.31 -0.10
CA ALA A 127 10.32 4.90 -0.38
C ALA A 127 9.45 3.93 -1.22
N GLY A 128 8.15 3.84 -0.86
CA GLY A 128 7.21 2.90 -1.47
C GLY A 128 7.27 1.46 -0.94
N LYS A 129 8.28 1.11 -0.13
CA LYS A 129 8.29 -0.13 0.67
C LYS A 129 7.85 0.16 2.10
N SER A 130 7.52 -0.90 2.84
CA SER A 130 7.09 -0.78 4.23
C SER A 130 8.20 -0.22 5.15
N TYR A 131 7.82 0.40 6.27
CA TYR A 131 8.73 0.78 7.36
C TYR A 131 9.59 -0.38 7.91
N PHE A 132 9.17 -1.63 7.68
CA PHE A 132 9.94 -2.83 8.02
C PHE A 132 10.94 -3.23 6.92
N HIS A 133 11.24 -2.35 5.96
CA HIS A 133 12.30 -2.55 4.98
C HIS A 133 13.47 -1.59 5.24
N GLN A 134 14.68 -2.15 5.16
CA GLN A 134 15.93 -1.39 5.31
C GLN A 134 16.82 -1.61 4.09
N MET A 135 17.72 -0.65 3.84
CA MET A 135 18.67 -0.75 2.74
C MET A 135 19.74 -1.79 3.09
N GLY A 136 19.78 -2.88 2.33
CA GLY A 136 20.79 -3.93 2.42
C GLY A 136 21.97 -3.68 1.49
N ILE A 137 22.83 -4.69 1.38
CA ILE A 137 23.96 -4.71 0.47
C ILE A 137 23.45 -4.59 -0.97
N GLY A 138 24.17 -3.83 -1.80
CA GLY A 138 23.79 -3.62 -3.20
C GLY A 138 22.57 -2.70 -3.38
N SER A 139 22.25 -1.84 -2.40
CA SER A 139 21.15 -0.87 -2.45
C SER A 139 19.75 -1.48 -2.64
N VAL A 140 19.58 -2.75 -2.27
CA VAL A 140 18.29 -3.45 -2.31
C VAL A 140 17.56 -3.24 -0.98
N CYS A 141 16.28 -2.92 -1.02
CA CYS A 141 15.44 -2.83 0.18
C CYS A 141 15.00 -4.23 0.61
N VAL A 142 15.46 -4.67 1.77
CA VAL A 142 15.22 -6.02 2.31
C VAL A 142 14.27 -5.94 3.50
N SER A 143 13.38 -6.91 3.63
CA SER A 143 12.48 -7.05 4.78
C SER A 143 13.27 -7.41 6.02
N VAL A 144 13.15 -6.57 7.06
CA VAL A 144 13.78 -6.78 8.36
C VAL A 144 13.19 -8.01 9.07
N LEU A 145 11.90 -8.25 8.92
CA LEU A 145 11.23 -9.41 9.52
C LEU A 145 11.69 -10.72 8.88
N GLU A 146 11.81 -10.76 7.56
CA GLU A 146 12.30 -11.94 6.82
C GLU A 146 13.76 -12.23 7.18
N LYS A 147 14.59 -11.18 7.31
CA LYS A 147 15.96 -11.31 7.80
C LYS A 147 16.01 -11.94 9.19
N TYR A 148 15.21 -11.46 10.13
CA TYR A 148 15.20 -12.03 11.49
C TYR A 148 14.66 -13.45 11.54
N GLU A 149 13.62 -13.75 10.76
CA GLU A 149 13.09 -15.12 10.65
C GLU A 149 14.19 -16.07 10.15
N HIS A 150 14.94 -15.66 9.13
CA HIS A 150 16.07 -16.41 8.63
C HIS A 150 17.18 -16.58 9.68
N GLU A 151 17.59 -15.51 10.37
CA GLU A 151 18.61 -15.57 11.43
C GLU A 151 18.19 -16.49 12.59
N ILE A 152 16.93 -16.43 13.03
CA ILE A 152 16.37 -17.33 14.05
C ILE A 152 16.39 -18.78 13.56
N SER A 153 16.07 -19.02 12.28
CA SER A 153 16.11 -20.36 11.70
C SER A 153 17.53 -20.94 11.70
N CYS A 154 18.53 -20.11 11.38
CA CYS A 154 19.95 -20.50 11.40
C CYS A 154 20.45 -20.82 12.81
N LEU A 155 20.06 -20.00 13.80
CA LEU A 155 20.38 -20.27 15.22
C LEU A 155 19.78 -21.59 15.69
N ASN A 156 18.50 -21.82 15.40
CA ASN A 156 17.83 -23.07 15.78
C ASN A 156 18.38 -24.30 15.04
N SER A 157 18.89 -24.15 13.80
CA SER A 157 19.54 -25.25 13.09
C SER A 157 20.94 -25.57 13.65
N SER A 158 21.67 -24.57 14.14
CA SER A 158 23.00 -24.77 14.74
C SER A 158 22.98 -25.56 16.05
N ASP A 159 21.86 -25.54 16.79
CA ASP A 159 21.65 -26.43 17.93
C ASP A 159 21.38 -27.88 17.51
N SER A 160 20.89 -28.12 16.28
CA SER A 160 20.65 -29.46 15.74
C SER A 160 21.90 -30.10 15.12
N GLU A 161 22.96 -29.33 14.83
CA GLU A 161 24.25 -29.84 14.32
C GLU A 161 25.33 -29.96 15.40
N LYS A 162 24.98 -29.74 16.67
CA LYS A 162 25.91 -29.93 17.79
C LYS A 162 25.99 -31.37 18.31
N ILE A 163 25.92 -32.36 17.41
CA ILE A 163 26.40 -33.73 17.63
C ILE A 163 26.82 -34.30 16.27
N SER A 164 27.99 -33.91 15.73
CA SER A 164 28.90 -34.70 14.86
C SER A 164 29.91 -33.80 14.14
N ALA A 165 30.79 -33.13 14.88
CA ALA A 165 32.04 -32.61 14.33
C ALA A 165 33.12 -32.65 15.42
N SER A 166 33.44 -33.87 15.83
CA SER A 166 34.79 -34.19 16.27
C SER A 166 35.64 -34.27 15.00
N ASP A 167 36.81 -33.64 15.06
CA ASP A 167 37.88 -33.55 14.05
C ASP A 167 37.66 -32.62 12.84
N THR A 168 38.55 -31.62 12.76
CA THR A 168 38.90 -30.75 11.61
C THR A 168 38.26 -29.35 11.59
N GLY A 169 38.37 -28.60 12.70
CA GLY A 169 38.00 -27.18 12.76
C GLY A 169 39.12 -26.22 13.21
N ASP A 170 40.18 -26.71 13.86
CA ASP A 170 41.19 -25.85 14.50
C ASP A 170 42.25 -25.27 13.53
N ASN A 171 42.13 -25.50 12.21
CA ASN A 171 43.16 -25.10 11.23
C ASN A 171 42.70 -24.05 10.20
N LEU A 172 41.50 -23.48 10.33
CA LEU A 172 41.01 -22.45 9.42
C LEU A 172 40.92 -21.04 10.04
N GLU A 173 40.87 -20.92 11.37
CA GLU A 173 40.90 -19.61 12.04
C GLU A 173 42.32 -19.01 12.06
N GLU A 174 43.37 -19.83 12.21
CA GLU A 174 44.75 -19.33 12.26
C GLU A 174 45.26 -18.82 10.89
N SER A 175 44.75 -19.35 9.78
CA SER A 175 45.16 -18.96 8.42
C SER A 175 44.52 -17.66 7.91
N LEU A 176 43.45 -17.17 8.53
CA LEU A 176 42.77 -15.95 8.10
C LEU A 176 43.16 -14.72 8.93
N ASP A 177 43.68 -14.91 10.14
CA ASP A 177 44.22 -13.82 10.97
C ASP A 177 45.63 -13.38 10.51
N GLU A 178 46.51 -14.31 10.11
CA GLU A 178 47.87 -13.97 9.64
C GLU A 178 47.90 -13.29 8.25
N GLY A 179 46.81 -13.34 7.47
CA GLY A 179 46.76 -12.76 6.11
C GLY A 179 46.19 -11.34 6.02
N LEU A 180 45.58 -10.83 7.09
CA LEU A 180 44.92 -9.52 7.12
C LEU A 180 45.75 -8.47 7.85
N GLU A 181 46.59 -8.85 8.81
CA GLU A 181 47.45 -7.91 9.54
C GLU A 181 48.58 -7.34 8.67
N ASP A 182 49.17 -8.12 7.76
CA ASP A 182 50.25 -7.63 6.87
C ASP A 182 49.78 -6.70 5.74
N SER A 183 48.47 -6.64 5.45
CA SER A 183 47.93 -5.81 4.35
C SER A 183 47.38 -4.46 4.78
N LEU A 184 47.23 -4.25 6.10
CA LEU A 184 46.65 -3.04 6.67
C LEU A 184 47.70 -2.04 7.18
N ASP A 185 48.95 -2.46 7.42
CA ASP A 185 50.01 -1.57 7.92
C ASP A 185 50.72 -0.74 6.82
N GLU A 186 50.75 -1.19 5.55
CA GLU A 186 51.46 -0.43 4.49
C GLU A 186 50.60 0.57 3.70
N SER A 187 49.27 0.58 3.87
CA SER A 187 48.40 1.48 3.08
C SER A 187 47.76 2.62 3.87
N GLN A 188 48.04 2.72 5.18
CA GLN A 188 47.36 3.67 6.07
C GLN A 188 48.26 4.78 6.65
N GLU A 189 49.56 4.80 6.37
CA GLU A 189 50.44 5.90 6.83
C GLU A 189 50.68 7.00 5.77
N ASP A 190 50.70 6.71 4.47
CA ASP A 190 51.04 7.73 3.45
C ASP A 190 49.85 8.57 2.92
N GLY A 191 48.61 8.26 3.32
CA GLY A 191 47.40 8.89 2.77
C GLY A 191 46.68 9.89 3.67
N LEU A 192 47.04 9.95 4.96
CA LEU A 192 46.25 10.65 5.98
C LEU A 192 46.90 11.89 6.59
N GLU A 193 48.20 12.13 6.40
CA GLU A 193 48.84 13.38 6.84
C GLU A 193 48.68 14.54 5.84
N GLY A 194 48.39 14.28 4.56
CA GLY A 194 48.29 15.34 3.54
C GLY A 194 46.94 16.09 3.47
N SER A 195 45.85 15.50 3.98
CA SER A 195 44.49 16.07 3.78
C SER A 195 43.93 16.83 4.99
N LEU A 196 44.65 16.84 6.12
CA LEU A 196 44.19 17.49 7.35
C LEU A 196 44.79 18.88 7.58
N GLU A 197 45.86 19.25 6.86
CA GLU A 197 46.50 20.58 7.00
C GLU A 197 45.89 21.66 6.10
N GLU A 198 45.26 21.32 4.98
CA GLU A 198 44.72 22.33 4.04
C GLU A 198 43.33 22.88 4.42
N ASN A 199 42.57 22.18 5.29
CA ASN A 199 41.20 22.61 5.66
C ASN A 199 41.08 23.38 6.98
N LEU A 200 42.19 23.59 7.71
CA LEU A 200 42.17 24.37 8.97
C LEU A 200 42.66 25.82 8.84
N GLU A 201 43.30 26.22 7.74
CA GLU A 201 43.73 27.62 7.53
C GLU A 201 42.66 28.51 6.86
N GLY A 202 41.54 27.94 6.39
CA GLY A 202 40.51 28.68 5.66
C GLY A 202 39.36 29.29 6.49
N SER A 203 39.23 28.97 7.78
CA SER A 203 38.04 29.34 8.57
C SER A 203 38.30 30.27 9.75
N LEU A 204 39.50 30.84 9.88
CA LEU A 204 39.88 31.67 11.03
C LEU A 204 40.09 33.16 10.72
N ASN A 205 39.71 33.63 9.53
CA ASN A 205 40.00 35.00 9.12
C ASN A 205 38.84 35.70 8.38
N GLU A 206 37.62 35.68 8.93
CA GLU A 206 36.63 36.70 8.58
C GLU A 206 35.59 36.89 9.71
N ASN A 207 35.45 38.16 10.14
CA ASN A 207 34.42 38.73 11.02
C ASN A 207 34.73 38.80 12.52
N VAL A 208 35.75 39.60 12.85
CA VAL A 208 35.75 40.46 14.05
C VAL A 208 35.51 41.90 13.60
N ASP A 209 34.70 42.62 14.38
CA ASP A 209 34.30 44.03 14.33
C ASP A 209 33.25 44.47 13.30
N ASP A 210 32.04 44.83 13.76
CA ASP A 210 31.81 46.23 14.13
C ASP A 210 30.52 46.40 14.97
N SER A 211 30.67 47.15 16.05
CA SER A 211 29.62 47.61 16.96
C SER A 211 28.91 48.84 16.38
N GLY A 212 27.59 48.95 16.51
CA GLY A 212 26.92 50.19 16.08
C GLY A 212 25.42 50.24 16.34
N GLU A 213 25.07 50.66 17.55
CA GLU A 213 23.79 51.21 18.01
C GLU A 213 23.15 52.19 17.00
N THR A 214 21.83 52.10 16.75
CA THR A 214 20.92 53.26 16.62
C THR A 214 19.46 52.85 16.50
N ASP A 215 18.65 53.43 17.39
CA ASP A 215 17.19 53.48 17.37
C ASP A 215 16.61 54.08 16.09
N THR A 216 15.40 53.67 15.70
CA THR A 216 14.26 54.60 15.50
C THR A 216 12.93 53.87 15.25
N GLU A 217 11.91 54.39 15.95
CA GLU A 217 10.47 54.14 15.87
C GLU A 217 9.92 54.26 14.43
N THR A 218 8.86 53.56 14.01
CA THR A 218 7.41 53.90 14.07
C THR A 218 6.75 53.07 12.94
N ASP A 219 5.47 52.74 12.79
CA ASP A 219 4.20 52.82 13.52
C ASP A 219 3.17 52.05 12.64
N THR A 220 1.97 51.79 13.17
CA THR A 220 0.70 51.43 12.51
C THR A 220 0.30 49.95 12.39
N THR A 221 -0.39 49.45 13.41
CA THR A 221 -1.59 48.61 13.22
C THR A 221 -2.66 49.00 14.22
N GLU A 222 -3.70 49.66 13.70
CA GLU A 222 -5.00 49.88 14.34
C GLU A 222 -5.97 48.73 13.98
N GLU A 223 -6.82 48.42 14.96
CA GLU A 223 -8.17 47.83 14.89
C GLU A 223 -8.39 46.40 14.34
N THR A 224 -8.69 45.46 15.25
CA THR A 224 -10.04 44.85 15.42
C THR A 224 -10.15 44.03 16.69
#